data_AF-A0A822Y1D4-F1
#
_entry.id   AF-A0A822Y1D4-F1
#
_cell.length_a   1.000
_cell.length_b   1.000
_cell.length_c   1.000
_cell.angle_alpha   90.00
_cell.angle_beta   90.00
_cell.angle_gamma   90.00
#
_symmetry.space_group_name_H-M   'P 1'
#
loop_
_entity.id
_entity.type
_entity.pdbx_description
1 polymer ?
#
loop_
_entity_poly.entity_id
_entity_poly.type
_entity_poly.pdbx_seq_one_letter_code
_entity_poly.pdbx_strand_id
1 'polypeptide(L)'
;MDTSPSDSFLWFHPDGYLKAYEWANEWQEVKNVLTETMNLSECGYCTICGNYSICSNGQCTCPQGIDGETSYFIPLDDREPDQGCSKVTPLSCQSSQFHSFLELKDVTYFTNAA
;
A
#
# COMPACT_ATOMS: atom_id res chain seq x y z
N MET A 1 -37.62 20.18 -6.89
CA MET A 1 -37.24 18.90 -6.27
C MET A 1 -35.96 19.20 -5.52
N ASP A 2 -36.08 19.37 -4.20
CA ASP A 2 -34.94 19.67 -3.35
C ASP A 2 -33.98 18.49 -3.35
N THR A 3 -32.79 18.67 -3.90
CA THR A 3 -31.66 17.77 -3.69
C THR A 3 -31.11 18.05 -2.30
N SER A 4 -31.72 17.45 -1.28
CA SER A 4 -31.04 17.28 0.01
C SER A 4 -29.71 16.57 -0.28
N PRO A 5 -28.57 17.00 0.27
CA PRO A 5 -27.35 16.21 0.14
C PRO A 5 -27.66 14.82 0.67
N SER A 6 -27.37 13.78 -0.13
CA SER A 6 -27.42 12.41 0.37
C SER A 6 -26.46 12.34 1.56
N ASP A 7 -26.98 11.91 2.72
CA ASP A 7 -26.13 11.65 3.87
C ASP A 7 -25.08 10.63 3.43
N SER A 8 -23.81 11.02 3.47
CA SER A 8 -22.71 10.22 2.96
C SER A 8 -21.50 10.36 3.85
N PHE A 9 -20.71 9.29 3.94
CA PHE A 9 -19.46 9.29 4.67
C PHE A 9 -18.41 8.45 3.95
N LEU A 10 -17.16 8.72 4.29
CA LEU A 10 -16.04 7.89 3.91
C LEU A 10 -15.62 7.04 5.10
N TRP A 11 -15.35 5.76 4.88
CA TRP A 11 -14.81 4.86 5.89
C TRP A 11 -13.58 4.15 5.36
N PHE A 12 -12.49 4.31 6.10
CA PHE A 12 -11.28 3.52 5.91
C PHE A 12 -11.47 2.16 6.59
N HIS A 13 -11.67 1.13 5.77
CA HIS A 13 -11.93 -0.22 6.26
C HIS A 13 -10.67 -0.91 6.76
N PRO A 14 -10.81 -1.89 7.67
CA PRO A 14 -9.70 -2.75 8.10
C PRO A 14 -9.04 -3.53 6.96
N ASP A 15 -9.72 -3.73 5.83
CA ASP A 15 -9.17 -4.35 4.62
C ASP A 15 -8.23 -3.42 3.82
N GLY A 16 -8.05 -2.18 4.27
CA GLY A 16 -7.16 -1.20 3.66
C GLY A 16 -7.82 -0.33 2.58
N TYR A 17 -9.11 -0.49 2.30
CA TYR A 17 -9.81 0.30 1.30
C TYR A 17 -10.52 1.51 1.92
N LEU A 18 -10.45 2.64 1.22
CA LEU A 18 -11.27 3.81 1.53
C LEU A 18 -12.56 3.73 0.71
N LYS A 19 -13.67 3.48 1.39
CA LYS A 19 -14.98 3.27 0.78
C LYS A 19 -15.91 4.43 1.06
N ALA A 20 -16.69 4.82 0.06
CA ALA A 20 -17.76 5.80 0.19
C ALA A 20 -19.09 5.09 0.45
N TYR A 21 -19.84 5.59 1.41
CA TYR A 21 -21.16 5.13 1.78
C TYR A 21 -22.18 6.24 1.58
N GLU A 22 -23.34 5.90 1.04
CA GLU A 22 -24.48 6.81 0.90
C GLU A 22 -25.73 6.22 1.57
N TRP A 23 -26.54 7.09 2.16
CA TRP A 23 -27.81 6.74 2.77
C TRP A 23 -28.91 6.71 1.71
N ALA A 24 -29.55 5.56 1.55
CA ALA A 24 -30.81 5.41 0.82
C ALA A 24 -31.91 4.94 1.79
N ASN A 25 -32.21 3.64 1.79
CA ASN A 25 -33.06 3.00 2.80
C ASN A 25 -32.24 2.39 3.96
N GLU A 26 -30.94 2.21 3.71
CA GLU A 26 -29.89 1.77 4.61
C GLU A 26 -28.56 2.33 4.07
N TRP A 27 -27.48 2.21 4.85
CA TRP A 27 -26.14 2.55 4.37
C TRP A 27 -25.71 1.55 3.31
N GLN A 28 -25.32 2.06 2.13
CA GLN A 28 -24.82 1.25 1.03
C GLN A 28 -23.42 1.70 0.65
N GLU A 29 -22.51 0.74 0.45
CA GLU A 29 -21.23 1.02 -0.19
C GLU A 29 -21.50 1.38 -1.66
N VAL A 30 -21.04 2.55 -2.07
CA VAL A 30 -21.28 3.04 -3.44
C VAL A 30 -20.03 3.03 -4.30
N LYS A 31 -18.84 3.22 -3.71
CA LYS A 31 -17.56 3.32 -4.43
C LYS A 31 -16.36 3.00 -3.55
N ASN A 32 -15.35 2.35 -4.15
CA ASN A 32 -13.97 2.43 -3.65
C ASN A 32 -13.30 3.71 -4.16
N VAL A 33 -12.89 4.60 -3.26
CA VAL A 33 -12.49 5.96 -3.62
C VAL A 33 -11.25 5.98 -4.52
N LEU A 34 -10.16 5.30 -4.14
CA LEU A 34 -8.91 5.40 -4.92
C LEU A 34 -8.98 4.66 -6.25
N THR A 35 -9.62 3.49 -6.28
CA THR A 35 -9.71 2.67 -7.49
C THR A 35 -10.78 3.18 -8.46
N GLU A 36 -11.99 3.47 -8.00
CA GLU A 36 -13.10 3.83 -8.88
C GLU A 36 -13.24 5.33 -9.12
N THR A 37 -12.78 6.18 -8.20
CA THR A 37 -12.87 7.65 -8.37
C THR A 37 -11.56 8.25 -8.89
N MET A 38 -10.42 7.77 -8.41
CA MET A 38 -9.11 8.29 -8.81
C MET A 38 -8.44 7.46 -9.92
N ASN A 39 -9.07 6.37 -10.39
CA ASN A 39 -8.53 5.44 -11.39
C ASN A 39 -7.12 4.93 -11.04
N LEU A 40 -6.82 4.80 -9.75
CA LEU A 40 -5.59 4.16 -9.29
C LEU A 40 -5.77 2.64 -9.35
N SER A 41 -4.68 1.92 -9.53
CA SER A 41 -4.70 0.47 -9.31
C SER A 41 -4.94 0.17 -7.82
N GLU A 42 -5.15 -1.10 -7.48
CA GLU A 42 -5.23 -1.54 -6.07
C GLU A 42 -4.02 -1.07 -5.25
N CYS A 43 -2.86 -0.95 -5.89
CA CYS A 43 -1.65 -0.40 -5.28
C CYS A 43 -1.74 1.07 -4.89
N GLY A 44 -2.79 1.80 -5.30
CA GLY A 44 -3.16 3.13 -4.82
C GLY A 44 -3.38 3.19 -3.30
N TYR A 45 -3.78 2.07 -2.69
CA TYR A 45 -3.96 1.96 -1.26
C TYR A 45 -2.65 1.53 -0.58
N CYS A 46 -2.05 2.43 0.21
CA CYS A 46 -0.79 2.18 0.92
C CYS A 46 -0.84 1.01 1.91
N THR A 47 -2.03 0.50 2.23
CA THR A 47 -2.26 -0.59 3.19
C THR A 47 -2.40 -1.97 2.55
N ILE A 48 -2.41 -2.06 1.21
CA ILE A 48 -2.48 -3.37 0.52
C ILE A 48 -1.23 -4.21 0.79
N CYS A 49 -0.09 -3.54 0.95
CA CYS A 49 1.17 -4.19 1.20
C CYS A 49 1.80 -3.66 2.48
N GLY A 50 2.27 -4.57 3.34
CA GLY A 50 2.89 -4.25 4.62
C GLY A 50 4.25 -3.56 4.49
N ASN A 51 4.89 -3.33 5.63
CA ASN A 51 6.15 -2.58 5.67
C ASN A 51 7.22 -3.16 4.75
N TYR A 52 7.98 -2.27 4.12
CA TYR A 52 9.09 -2.62 3.20
C TYR A 52 8.70 -3.48 2.00
N SER A 53 7.43 -3.63 1.65
CA SER A 53 6.99 -4.37 0.47
C SER A 53 6.52 -3.44 -0.66
N ILE A 54 6.58 -3.94 -1.89
CA ILE A 54 6.23 -3.23 -3.11
C ILE A 54 4.94 -3.86 -3.67
N CYS A 55 3.95 -3.02 -3.96
CA CYS A 55 2.74 -3.46 -4.63
C CYS A 55 2.92 -3.39 -6.15
N SER A 56 2.56 -4.47 -6.85
CA SER A 56 2.43 -4.51 -8.30
C SER A 56 1.20 -5.33 -8.67
N ASN A 57 0.24 -4.73 -9.37
CA ASN A 57 -1.03 -5.37 -9.76
C ASN A 57 -1.75 -6.07 -8.58
N GLY A 58 -1.79 -5.43 -7.41
CA GLY A 58 -2.42 -5.97 -6.20
C GLY A 58 -1.61 -7.03 -5.46
N GLN A 59 -0.44 -7.42 -5.96
CA GLN A 59 0.44 -8.39 -5.34
C GLN A 59 1.60 -7.71 -4.62
N CYS A 60 1.95 -8.21 -3.45
CA CYS A 60 3.03 -7.68 -2.62
C CYS A 60 4.30 -8.53 -2.75
N THR A 61 5.44 -7.87 -2.96
CA THR A 61 6.75 -8.53 -3.02
C THR A 61 7.78 -7.74 -2.23
N CYS A 62 8.84 -8.42 -1.77
CA CYS A 62 9.96 -7.73 -1.15
C CYS A 62 10.87 -7.09 -2.22
N PRO A 63 11.48 -5.93 -1.92
CA PRO A 63 12.46 -5.29 -2.78
C PRO A 63 13.58 -6.27 -3.15
N GLN A 64 13.87 -6.34 -4.44
CA GLN A 64 14.97 -7.13 -4.99
C GLN A 64 16.03 -6.19 -5.56
N GLY A 65 17.29 -6.59 -5.46
CA GLY A 65 18.39 -5.90 -6.14
C GLY A 65 18.30 -5.99 -7.65
N ILE A 66 19.09 -5.16 -8.33
CA ILE A 66 19.14 -5.08 -9.81
C ILE A 66 19.46 -6.44 -10.44
N ASP A 67 20.23 -7.27 -9.72
CA ASP A 67 20.62 -8.62 -10.16
C ASP A 67 19.64 -9.72 -9.69
N GLY A 68 18.46 -9.34 -9.18
CA GLY A 68 17.50 -10.25 -8.56
C GLY A 68 17.90 -10.71 -7.16
N GLU A 69 18.89 -10.06 -6.54
CA GLU A 69 19.37 -10.42 -5.22
C GLU A 69 18.30 -10.14 -4.15
N THR A 70 17.90 -11.18 -3.42
CA THR A 70 16.87 -11.13 -2.37
C THR A 70 17.46 -11.05 -0.96
N SER A 71 18.78 -10.85 -0.84
CA SER A 71 19.51 -10.94 0.43
C SER A 71 19.27 -9.75 1.38
N TYR A 72 18.60 -8.69 0.90
CA TYR A 72 18.40 -7.45 1.66
C TYR A 72 17.09 -7.45 2.46
N PHE A 73 16.02 -7.98 1.86
CA PHE A 73 14.67 -8.00 2.40
C PHE A 73 14.05 -9.39 2.22
N ILE A 74 13.51 -9.94 3.30
CA ILE A 74 12.81 -11.22 3.28
C ILE A 74 11.35 -11.03 3.70
N PRO A 75 10.42 -11.81 3.15
CA PRO A 75 9.03 -11.78 3.57
C PRO A 75 8.91 -12.18 5.03
N LEU A 76 7.92 -11.60 5.73
CA LEU A 76 7.60 -12.01 7.11
C LEU A 76 6.95 -13.40 7.12
N ASP A 77 6.10 -13.68 6.14
CA ASP A 77 5.51 -14.98 5.86
C ASP A 77 5.42 -15.17 4.34
N ASP A 78 6.06 -16.22 3.81
CA ASP A 78 6.02 -16.57 2.38
C ASP A 78 4.59 -16.89 1.89
N ARG A 79 3.67 -17.23 2.80
CA ARG A 79 2.28 -17.58 2.50
C ARG A 79 1.34 -16.37 2.57
N GLU A 80 1.76 -15.30 3.25
CA GLU A 80 0.99 -14.06 3.43
C GLU A 80 1.87 -12.85 3.04
N PRO A 81 2.10 -12.62 1.73
CA PRO A 81 3.04 -11.59 1.24
C PRO A 81 2.62 -10.16 1.58
N ASP A 82 1.33 -9.95 1.81
CA ASP A 82 0.70 -8.70 2.22
C ASP A 82 1.09 -8.27 3.64
N GLN A 83 1.55 -9.18 4.50
CA GLN A 83 2.12 -8.81 5.81
C GLN A 83 3.40 -7.95 5.68
N GLY A 84 4.07 -8.01 4.53
CA GLY A 84 5.25 -7.23 4.22
C GLY A 84 6.56 -7.98 4.49
N CYS A 85 7.63 -7.19 4.61
CA CYS A 85 9.01 -7.69 4.60
C CYS A 85 9.79 -7.19 5.81
N SER A 86 10.89 -7.87 6.12
CA SER A 86 11.87 -7.47 7.11
C SER A 86 13.25 -7.28 6.47
N LYS A 87 14.04 -6.36 7.03
CA LYS A 87 15.43 -6.18 6.65
C LYS A 87 16.24 -7.37 7.17
N VAL A 88 17.02 -8.01 6.30
CA VAL A 88 17.91 -9.11 6.71
C VAL A 88 18.99 -8.61 7.66
N THR A 89 19.57 -7.44 7.37
CA THR A 89 20.56 -6.78 8.23
C THR A 89 19.97 -5.51 8.83
N PRO A 90 19.86 -5.39 10.16
CA PRO A 90 19.42 -4.16 10.82
C PRO A 90 20.35 -2.98 10.53
N LEU A 91 19.78 -1.81 10.23
CA LEU A 91 20.55 -0.59 10.02
C LEU A 91 21.14 -0.07 11.34
N SER A 92 22.39 0.38 11.26
CA SER A 92 23.17 0.95 12.35
C SER A 92 23.98 2.14 11.84
N CYS A 93 24.02 3.24 12.59
CA CYS A 93 24.83 4.41 12.24
C CYS A 93 26.34 4.16 12.44
N GLN A 94 26.73 3.25 13.35
CA GLN A 94 28.13 2.94 13.64
C GLN A 94 28.81 2.10 12.55
N SER A 95 27.99 1.50 11.69
CA SER A 95 28.40 0.55 10.65
C SER A 95 27.93 1.01 9.26
N SER A 96 27.78 2.32 9.06
CA SER A 96 27.25 2.90 7.81
C SER A 96 28.06 2.51 6.58
N GLN A 97 29.35 2.22 6.73
CA GLN A 97 30.22 1.73 5.65
C GLN A 97 29.82 0.35 5.10
N PHE A 98 29.02 -0.43 5.83
CA PHE A 98 28.52 -1.73 5.41
C PHE A 98 27.08 -1.66 4.89
N HIS A 99 26.50 -0.47 4.82
CA HIS A 99 25.16 -0.27 4.28
C HIS A 99 25.23 0.40 2.92
N SER A 100 24.41 -0.08 2.00
CA SER A 100 24.19 0.50 0.68
C SER A 100 22.73 0.90 0.53
N PHE A 101 22.46 1.74 -0.46
CA PHE A 101 21.10 2.02 -0.90
C PHE A 101 20.73 1.05 -2.02
N LEU A 102 19.51 0.56 -1.97
CA LEU A 102 18.91 -0.25 -3.03
C LEU A 102 18.13 0.68 -3.96
N GLU A 103 18.55 0.74 -5.23
CA GLU A 103 17.79 1.47 -6.25
C GLU A 103 16.60 0.62 -6.71
N LEU A 104 15.39 1.19 -6.66
CA LEU A 104 14.17 0.59 -7.21
C LEU A 104 13.71 1.41 -8.41
N LYS A 105 13.54 0.74 -9.54
CA LYS A 105 13.08 1.34 -10.80
C LYS A 105 11.59 1.09 -10.99
N ASP A 106 10.95 1.97 -11.74
CA ASP A 106 9.54 1.85 -12.14
C ASP A 106 8.55 1.70 -10.96
N VAL A 107 8.90 2.28 -9.81
CA VAL A 107 8.04 2.33 -8.62
C VAL A 107 7.41 3.70 -8.46
N THR A 108 6.15 3.72 -8.04
CA THR A 108 5.47 4.96 -7.65
C THR A 108 5.60 5.14 -6.15
N TYR A 109 6.03 6.32 -5.72
CA TYR A 109 6.06 6.67 -4.30
C TYR A 109 4.81 7.47 -3.97
N PHE A 110 4.04 7.02 -2.98
CA PHE A 110 3.06 7.89 -2.32
C PHE A 110 3.85 8.88 -1.48
N THR A 111 4.17 10.03 -2.07
CA THR A 111 4.72 11.12 -1.29
C THR A 111 3.63 11.62 -0.36
N ASN A 112 3.81 11.41 0.93
CA ASN A 112 3.15 12.27 1.92
C ASN A 112 3.69 13.67 1.65
N ALA A 113 2.93 14.50 0.93
CA ALA A 113 3.18 15.93 0.93
C ALA A 113 2.97 16.39 2.38
N ALA A 114 4.08 16.70 3.05
CA ALA A 114 4.08 17.39 4.34
C ALA A 114 3.82 18.88 4.13
#